data_AF-A0A917FY30-F1
#
_entry.id   AF-A0A917FY30-F1
#
_cell.length_a   1.000
_cell.length_b   1.000
_cell.length_c   1.000
_cell.angle_alpha   90.00
_cell.angle_beta   90.00
_cell.angle_gamma   90.00
#
_symmetry.space_group_name_H-M   'P 1'
#
loop_
_entity.id
_entity.type
_entity.pdbx_description
1 polymer ?
#
loop_
_entity_poly.entity_id
_entity_poly.type
_entity_poly.pdbx_seq_one_letter_code
_entity_poly.pdbx_strand_id
1 'polypeptide(L)'
;MNEDQFQTTYKKAVDLMKPGEEMKQGLIDKLEQRQERKRKRKMIYIAASVVLAAGVGLATPKIWNQLSGPAAPGQVAQVNPGGSDAGTSASIVIPKMELPDMEAGVQADMIALVVYKGNIYTQSATRIDAADAAALRGDKLGRTTSGINEWSGKDEYIELSSNIGEADIYSVKEYDSDFLIMSYTEIDGQVYAELYEHTNGITVNSGADLFGKLNLEGRIASAQWESFDSWNNGLQKYSPLAGGEALDGFLTALQAAKPLAAEPLTEQGIYDSEDRKIIYLQLEDNARVELTLFGQGLVRYGNAPVFFEVESGAFQTLWDSMNP
;
A
#
# COMPACT_ATOMS: atom_id res chain seq x y z
N MET A 1 -21.01 -26.02 -30.66
CA MET A 1 -20.60 -26.87 -29.52
C MET A 1 -20.88 -26.04 -28.28
N ASN A 2 -21.74 -26.49 -27.37
CA ASN A 2 -22.06 -25.70 -26.18
C ASN A 2 -20.93 -25.78 -25.16
N GLU A 3 -20.84 -24.75 -24.32
CA GLU A 3 -19.75 -24.47 -23.39
C GLU A 3 -19.44 -25.64 -22.44
N ASP A 4 -20.47 -26.34 -21.97
CA ASP A 4 -20.32 -27.54 -21.14
C ASP A 4 -19.61 -28.70 -21.86
N GLN A 5 -19.83 -28.84 -23.17
CA GLN A 5 -19.15 -29.86 -23.97
C GLN A 5 -17.68 -29.50 -24.22
N PHE A 6 -17.37 -28.21 -24.34
CA PHE A 6 -15.98 -27.74 -24.46
C PHE A 6 -15.19 -27.99 -23.18
N GLN A 7 -15.74 -27.60 -22.02
CA GLN A 7 -15.06 -27.78 -20.73
C GLN A 7 -14.83 -29.26 -20.38
N THR A 8 -15.83 -30.10 -20.65
CA THR A 8 -15.72 -31.55 -20.38
C THR A 8 -14.67 -32.22 -21.28
N THR A 9 -14.56 -31.77 -22.53
CA THR A 9 -13.58 -32.31 -23.49
C THR A 9 -12.17 -31.80 -23.19
N TYR A 10 -12.03 -30.54 -22.78
CA TYR A 10 -10.76 -29.94 -22.38
C TYR A 10 -10.18 -30.59 -21.12
N LYS A 11 -11.01 -30.79 -20.09
CA LYS A 11 -10.58 -31.43 -18.84
C LYS A 11 -10.12 -32.87 -19.06
N LYS A 12 -10.83 -33.64 -19.90
CA LYS A 12 -10.39 -34.98 -20.32
C LYS A 12 -9.07 -34.98 -21.08
N ALA A 13 -8.82 -33.97 -21.92
CA ALA A 13 -7.57 -33.88 -22.68
C ALA A 13 -6.37 -33.56 -21.78
N VAL A 14 -6.56 -32.69 -20.78
CA VAL A 14 -5.51 -32.33 -19.80
C VAL A 14 -5.20 -33.48 -18.85
N ASP A 15 -6.22 -34.19 -18.35
CA ASP A 15 -6.03 -35.34 -17.45
C ASP A 15 -5.32 -36.53 -18.13
N LEU A 16 -5.32 -36.59 -19.47
CA LEU A 16 -4.63 -37.61 -20.27
C LEU A 16 -3.17 -37.23 -20.62
N MET A 17 -2.73 -35.99 -20.37
CA MET A 17 -1.35 -35.58 -20.64
C MET A 17 -0.43 -35.95 -19.46
N LYS A 18 0.29 -37.06 -19.57
CA LYS A 18 1.48 -37.29 -18.75
C LYS A 18 2.70 -36.67 -19.43
N PRO A 19 3.53 -35.88 -18.73
CA PRO A 19 4.74 -35.29 -19.33
C PRO A 19 5.67 -36.39 -19.82
N GLY A 20 5.99 -36.38 -21.12
CA GLY A 20 6.95 -37.32 -21.72
C GLY A 20 8.36 -37.08 -21.18
N GLU A 21 9.14 -38.16 -21.05
CA GLU A 21 10.52 -38.13 -20.52
C GLU A 21 11.42 -37.13 -21.28
N GLU A 22 11.20 -36.92 -22.59
CA GLU A 22 11.91 -35.92 -23.39
C GLU A 22 11.71 -34.47 -22.90
N MET A 23 10.53 -34.14 -22.37
CA MET A 23 10.23 -32.82 -21.80
C MET A 23 10.94 -32.62 -20.45
N LYS A 24 11.12 -33.70 -19.68
CA LYS A 24 11.89 -33.66 -18.42
C LYS A 24 13.38 -33.54 -18.69
N GLN A 25 13.91 -34.31 -19.66
CA GLN A 25 15.31 -34.18 -20.09
C GLN A 25 15.61 -32.76 -20.59
N GLY A 26 14.73 -32.19 -21.41
CA GLY A 26 14.89 -30.82 -21.91
C GLY A 26 14.84 -29.73 -20.83
N LEU A 27 14.23 -30.00 -19.68
CA LEU A 27 14.24 -29.10 -18.52
C LEU A 27 15.52 -29.24 -17.69
N ILE A 28 16.05 -30.46 -17.57
CA ILE A 28 17.30 -30.76 -16.86
C ILE A 28 18.50 -30.17 -17.63
N ASP A 29 18.57 -30.37 -18.94
CA ASP A 29 19.65 -29.81 -19.78
C ASP A 29 19.68 -28.27 -19.75
N LYS A 30 18.50 -27.64 -19.64
CA LYS A 30 18.38 -26.17 -19.47
C LYS A 30 18.82 -25.68 -18.09
N LEU A 31 18.68 -26.51 -17.05
CA LEU A 31 19.13 -26.19 -15.70
C LEU A 31 20.65 -26.33 -15.58
N GLU A 32 21.23 -27.37 -16.19
CA GLU A 32 22.69 -27.59 -16.19
C GLU A 32 23.45 -26.54 -17.01
N GLN A 33 22.93 -26.15 -18.19
CA GLN A 33 23.50 -25.03 -18.96
C GLN A 33 23.43 -23.68 -18.23
N ARG A 34 22.45 -23.49 -17.33
CA ARG A 34 22.35 -22.29 -16.47
C ARG A 34 23.37 -22.30 -15.32
N GLN A 35 23.81 -23.47 -14.87
CA GLN A 35 24.79 -23.60 -13.78
C GLN A 35 26.23 -23.36 -14.25
N GLU A 36 26.62 -23.84 -15.44
CA GLU A 36 27.99 -23.66 -15.94
C GLU A 36 28.32 -22.20 -16.29
N ARG A 37 27.34 -21.40 -16.69
CA ARG A 37 27.53 -19.96 -16.98
C ARG A 37 27.73 -19.09 -15.73
N LYS A 38 27.47 -19.60 -14.52
CA LYS A 38 27.54 -18.82 -13.27
C LYS A 38 28.96 -18.62 -12.70
N ARG A 39 30.01 -19.21 -13.27
CA ARG A 39 31.35 -19.17 -12.63
C ARG A 39 32.29 -18.02 -13.04
N LYS A 40 31.92 -17.14 -13.98
CA LYS A 40 32.74 -15.96 -14.29
C LYS A 40 31.90 -14.78 -14.76
N ARG A 41 31.55 -13.87 -13.85
CA ARG A 41 31.56 -12.40 -14.00
C ARG A 41 30.93 -11.74 -12.76
N LYS A 42 31.65 -10.78 -12.16
CA LYS A 42 31.08 -9.80 -11.23
C LYS A 42 29.93 -9.10 -11.94
N MET A 43 28.71 -9.15 -11.41
CA MET A 43 27.60 -8.31 -11.86
C MET A 43 26.72 -7.91 -10.68
N ILE A 44 26.47 -6.61 -10.64
CA ILE A 44 25.52 -5.88 -9.81
C ILE A 44 24.13 -6.39 -10.18
N TYR A 45 23.33 -6.80 -9.20
CA TYR A 45 21.93 -7.15 -9.38
C TYR A 45 21.09 -5.91 -9.15
N ILE A 46 20.59 -5.29 -10.22
CA ILE A 46 19.45 -4.38 -10.14
C ILE A 46 18.22 -5.22 -10.45
N ALA A 47 17.41 -5.50 -9.42
CA ALA A 47 16.11 -6.12 -9.60
C ALA A 47 15.17 -5.06 -10.18
N ALA A 48 14.91 -5.11 -11.48
CA ALA A 48 13.83 -4.33 -12.09
C ALA A 48 12.50 -5.01 -11.73
N SER A 49 11.94 -4.65 -10.59
CA SER A 49 10.57 -5.01 -10.20
C SER A 49 9.59 -4.13 -10.97
N VAL A 50 9.30 -4.48 -12.23
CA VAL A 50 8.12 -3.97 -12.93
C VAL A 50 6.91 -4.71 -12.36
N VAL A 51 6.39 -4.19 -11.26
CA VAL A 51 5.10 -4.61 -10.73
C VAL A 51 4.06 -3.66 -11.31
N LEU A 52 3.48 -4.05 -12.45
CA LEU A 52 2.13 -3.59 -12.81
C LEU A 52 1.14 -4.27 -11.85
N ALA A 53 1.13 -3.86 -10.58
CA ALA A 53 0.15 -4.35 -9.61
C ALA A 53 -1.14 -3.54 -9.75
N ALA A 54 -2.16 -4.20 -10.26
CA ALA A 54 -3.52 -4.01 -9.75
C ALA A 54 -3.46 -3.94 -8.21
N GLY A 55 -4.12 -2.96 -7.61
CA GLY A 55 -3.96 -2.54 -6.23
C GLY A 55 -3.81 -3.71 -5.23
N VAL A 56 -2.59 -3.92 -4.74
CA VAL A 56 -2.38 -4.75 -3.54
C VAL A 56 -2.61 -3.86 -2.34
N GLY A 57 -3.88 -3.62 -2.04
CA GLY A 57 -4.37 -3.05 -0.78
C GLY A 57 -4.98 -4.13 0.11
N LEU A 58 -4.49 -5.37 0.02
CA LEU A 58 -4.88 -6.44 0.94
C LEU A 58 -3.83 -6.56 2.03
N ALA A 59 -3.85 -5.63 2.97
CA ALA A 59 -3.30 -5.93 4.29
C ALA A 59 -4.26 -6.92 4.97
N THR A 60 -4.01 -8.22 4.81
CA THR A 60 -4.69 -9.27 5.56
C THR A 60 -4.35 -9.19 7.07
N PRO A 61 -5.25 -9.61 7.98
CA PRO A 61 -5.09 -9.51 9.44
C PRO A 61 -3.79 -10.11 10.00
N LYS A 62 -3.20 -11.09 9.32
CA LYS A 62 -2.00 -11.78 9.80
C LYS A 62 -0.75 -10.91 9.73
N ILE A 63 -0.73 -9.91 8.85
CA ILE A 63 0.45 -9.09 8.53
C ILE A 63 0.82 -8.16 9.70
N TRP A 64 -0.18 -7.63 10.42
CA TRP A 64 0.09 -6.65 11.49
C TRP A 64 0.43 -7.30 12.84
N ASN A 65 -0.24 -8.40 13.20
CA ASN A 65 0.12 -9.18 14.41
C ASN A 65 1.54 -9.76 14.33
N GLN A 66 2.15 -9.75 13.13
CA GLN A 66 3.50 -10.23 12.86
C GLN A 66 4.56 -9.13 12.84
N LEU A 67 4.19 -7.89 12.50
CA LEU A 67 5.10 -6.71 12.45
C LEU A 67 5.05 -5.85 13.71
N SER A 68 4.02 -6.03 14.55
CA SER A 68 3.93 -5.40 15.86
C SER A 68 4.30 -6.41 16.93
N GLY A 69 5.46 -6.24 17.57
CA GLY A 69 5.76 -6.89 18.84
C GLY A 69 4.66 -6.58 19.88
N PRO A 70 4.51 -7.40 20.93
CA PRO A 70 3.42 -7.26 21.90
C PRO A 70 3.43 -5.85 22.49
N ALA A 71 2.38 -5.08 22.22
CA ALA A 71 2.17 -3.78 22.83
C ALA A 71 1.95 -3.97 24.34
N ALA A 72 2.61 -3.15 25.15
CA ALA A 72 2.29 -3.05 26.57
C ALA A 72 0.83 -2.63 26.74
N PRO A 73 0.10 -3.13 27.75
CA PRO A 73 -1.34 -2.92 27.89
C PRO A 73 -1.64 -1.46 28.29
N GLY A 74 -1.72 -0.59 27.29
CA GLY A 74 -2.45 0.68 27.37
C GLY A 74 -3.93 0.39 27.16
N GLN A 75 -4.79 1.00 27.98
CA GLN A 75 -6.23 0.75 28.03
C GLN A 75 -6.88 0.77 26.64
N VAL A 76 -7.20 -0.41 26.13
CA VAL A 76 -8.04 -0.61 24.94
C VAL A 76 -9.46 -0.19 25.29
N ALA A 77 -9.89 0.97 24.78
CA ALA A 77 -11.28 1.36 24.84
C ALA A 77 -12.09 0.43 23.92
N GLN A 78 -12.92 -0.43 24.51
CA GLN A 78 -13.98 -1.10 23.77
C GLN A 78 -14.98 -0.03 23.36
N VAL A 79 -15.16 0.19 22.05
CA VAL A 79 -16.20 1.10 21.55
C VAL A 79 -17.17 0.30 20.69
N ASN A 80 -18.44 0.36 21.08
CA ASN A 80 -19.56 -0.21 20.36
C ASN A 80 -19.92 0.76 19.21
N PRO A 81 -19.98 0.33 17.94
CA PRO A 81 -20.44 1.20 16.87
C PRO A 81 -21.94 1.47 17.07
N GLY A 82 -22.27 2.68 17.55
CA GLY A 82 -23.65 3.10 17.86
C GLY A 82 -23.82 3.83 19.19
N GLY A 83 -22.79 3.94 20.02
CA GLY A 83 -22.81 4.70 21.27
C GLY A 83 -22.27 6.12 21.11
N SER A 84 -23.10 7.13 21.38
CA SER A 84 -22.69 8.53 21.46
C SER A 84 -21.99 8.82 22.80
N ASP A 85 -20.75 8.35 22.95
CA ASP A 85 -19.91 8.77 24.07
C ASP A 85 -19.02 9.94 23.66
N ALA A 86 -19.48 11.14 24.01
CA ALA A 86 -18.67 12.36 24.06
C ALA A 86 -17.65 12.23 25.20
N GLY A 87 -16.50 11.63 24.90
CA GLY A 87 -15.39 11.51 25.84
C GLY A 87 -14.08 11.40 25.07
N THR A 88 -13.23 12.43 25.21
CA THR A 88 -11.82 12.54 24.80
C THR A 88 -11.38 11.61 23.66
N SER A 89 -11.21 12.17 22.46
CA SER A 89 -10.59 11.49 21.32
C SER A 89 -9.27 10.84 21.77
N ALA A 90 -9.29 9.52 21.97
CA ALA A 90 -8.09 8.80 22.36
C ALA A 90 -7.13 8.80 21.16
N SER A 91 -6.00 9.45 21.31
CA SER A 91 -4.92 9.39 20.33
C SER A 91 -4.48 7.94 20.12
N ILE A 92 -4.24 7.54 18.87
CA ILE A 92 -3.69 6.23 18.52
C ILE A 92 -2.19 6.36 18.32
N VAL A 93 -1.41 5.60 19.09
CA VAL A 93 0.03 5.48 18.90
C VAL A 93 0.28 4.36 17.89
N ILE A 94 0.82 4.71 16.72
CA ILE A 94 1.30 3.73 15.76
C ILE A 94 2.75 3.40 16.14
N PRO A 95 3.05 2.16 16.53
CA PRO A 95 4.40 1.78 16.88
C PRO A 95 5.32 1.97 15.68
N LYS A 96 6.59 2.20 15.95
CA LYS A 96 7.61 2.15 14.89
C LYS A 96 7.60 0.76 14.29
N MET A 97 7.63 0.67 12.96
CA MET A 97 7.67 -0.62 12.30
C MET A 97 8.98 -1.33 12.66
N GLU A 98 8.87 -2.62 12.94
CA GLU A 98 10.00 -3.50 13.17
C GLU A 98 9.86 -4.68 12.19
N LEU A 99 10.88 -4.88 11.36
CA LEU A 99 11.03 -6.07 10.55
C LEU A 99 11.27 -7.29 11.47
N PRO A 100 10.56 -8.40 11.25
CA PRO A 100 10.65 -9.57 12.11
C PRO A 100 12.05 -10.19 12.02
N ASP A 101 12.53 -10.80 13.10
CA ASP A 101 13.78 -11.57 13.04
C ASP A 101 13.57 -12.91 12.31
N MET A 102 14.60 -13.37 11.59
CA MET A 102 14.63 -14.62 10.81
C MET A 102 14.16 -15.88 11.57
N GLU A 103 14.24 -15.88 12.91
CA GLU A 103 13.83 -17.02 13.75
C GLU A 103 12.31 -17.16 13.94
N ALA A 104 11.51 -16.18 13.49
CA ALA A 104 10.08 -16.17 13.74
C ALA A 104 9.27 -17.19 12.90
N GLY A 105 9.85 -17.79 11.85
CA GLY A 105 9.14 -18.76 10.99
C GLY A 105 7.92 -18.18 10.26
N VAL A 106 7.87 -16.85 10.10
CA VAL A 106 6.74 -16.06 9.60
C VAL A 106 6.80 -15.84 8.09
N GLN A 107 5.73 -16.09 7.32
CA GLN A 107 5.71 -15.57 5.94
C GLN A 107 5.54 -14.05 5.98
N ALA A 108 6.64 -13.30 5.84
CA ALA A 108 6.60 -11.85 5.75
C ALA A 108 6.18 -11.42 4.34
N ASP A 109 5.20 -10.52 4.24
CA ASP A 109 4.83 -9.89 2.98
C ASP A 109 5.96 -8.96 2.52
N MET A 110 6.32 -9.06 1.24
CA MET A 110 7.38 -8.27 0.60
C MET A 110 6.94 -6.81 0.41
N ILE A 111 6.79 -6.06 1.50
CA ILE A 111 6.53 -4.62 1.44
C ILE A 111 7.85 -3.93 1.09
N ALA A 112 7.86 -3.23 -0.05
CA ALA A 112 8.99 -2.42 -0.45
C ALA A 112 9.23 -1.29 0.56
N LEU A 113 10.47 -1.15 1.04
CA LEU A 113 10.82 -0.23 2.11
C LEU A 113 12.22 0.37 1.98
N VAL A 114 12.39 1.53 2.62
CA VAL A 114 13.63 2.28 2.71
C VAL A 114 13.80 2.81 4.13
N VAL A 115 14.98 2.64 4.71
CA VAL A 115 15.35 3.31 5.98
C VAL A 115 15.88 4.70 5.67
N TYR A 116 15.30 5.75 6.25
CA TYR A 116 15.76 7.13 6.09
C TYR A 116 15.56 7.92 7.39
N LYS A 117 16.59 8.66 7.81
CA LYS A 117 16.70 9.29 9.14
C LYS A 117 16.32 8.35 10.29
N GLY A 118 16.70 7.08 10.15
CA GLY A 118 16.37 6.02 11.10
C GLY A 118 14.88 5.62 11.14
N ASN A 119 14.02 6.11 10.25
CA ASN A 119 12.62 5.69 10.13
C ASN A 119 12.44 4.73 8.95
N ILE A 120 11.40 3.89 9.01
CA ILE A 120 11.05 2.98 7.92
C ILE A 120 9.96 3.63 7.07
N TYR A 121 10.29 3.85 5.80
CA TYR A 121 9.34 4.29 4.79
C TYR A 121 8.91 3.08 3.98
N THR A 122 7.61 2.89 3.81
CA THR A 122 7.03 1.78 3.03
C THR A 122 6.41 2.31 1.75
N GLN A 123 6.23 1.46 0.75
CA GLN A 123 5.55 1.84 -0.50
C GLN A 123 4.24 2.58 -0.23
N SER A 124 4.09 3.74 -0.87
CA SER A 124 2.99 4.67 -0.61
C SER A 124 1.69 4.28 -1.31
N ALA A 125 0.56 4.67 -0.68
CA ALA A 125 -0.74 4.67 -1.34
C ALA A 125 -0.96 5.89 -2.24
N THR A 126 -0.11 6.91 -2.13
CA THR A 126 0.01 7.95 -3.13
C THR A 126 0.86 7.43 -4.30
N ARG A 127 0.31 7.51 -5.50
CA ARG A 127 0.94 7.03 -6.75
C ARG A 127 1.28 8.20 -7.66
N ILE A 128 2.27 7.99 -8.51
CA ILE A 128 2.65 8.91 -9.59
C ILE A 128 2.96 8.09 -10.84
N ASP A 129 2.67 8.64 -12.00
CA ASP A 129 3.13 8.06 -13.25
C ASP A 129 4.60 8.40 -13.48
N ALA A 130 5.34 7.48 -14.09
CA ALA A 130 6.77 7.65 -14.37
C ALA A 130 7.08 8.89 -15.22
N ALA A 131 6.15 9.30 -16.09
CA ALA A 131 6.29 10.49 -16.92
C ALA A 131 6.28 11.80 -16.12
N ASP A 132 5.61 11.81 -14.96
CA ASP A 132 5.43 13.00 -14.11
C ASP A 132 6.45 13.07 -12.98
N ALA A 133 7.07 11.94 -12.62
CA ALA A 133 7.99 11.83 -11.49
C ALA A 133 9.16 12.83 -11.54
N ALA A 134 9.67 13.14 -12.73
CA ALA A 134 10.77 14.10 -12.88
C ALA A 134 10.40 15.51 -12.42
N ALA A 135 9.13 15.92 -12.59
CA ALA A 135 8.64 17.23 -12.17
C ALA A 135 8.59 17.35 -10.64
N LEU A 136 8.21 16.27 -9.96
CA LEU A 136 8.10 16.18 -8.50
C LEU A 136 9.43 15.93 -7.78
N ARG A 137 10.49 15.55 -8.50
CA ARG A 137 11.80 15.27 -7.92
C ARG A 137 12.43 16.51 -7.28
N GLY A 138 12.64 16.45 -5.96
CA GLY A 138 13.35 17.44 -5.16
C GLY A 138 14.85 17.13 -5.04
N ASP A 139 15.40 17.41 -3.87
CA ASP A 139 16.81 17.24 -3.56
C ASP A 139 17.17 15.77 -3.37
N LYS A 140 18.36 15.37 -3.81
CA LYS A 140 18.85 14.01 -3.60
C LYS A 140 19.16 13.82 -2.11
N LEU A 141 18.49 12.87 -1.49
CA LEU A 141 18.65 12.48 -0.08
C LEU A 141 19.74 11.43 0.10
N GLY A 142 19.97 10.61 -0.94
CA GLY A 142 21.08 9.68 -0.98
C GLY A 142 20.87 8.58 -2.01
N ARG A 143 21.53 7.45 -1.79
CA ARG A 143 21.39 6.24 -2.60
C ARG A 143 21.22 5.06 -1.67
N THR A 144 20.20 4.24 -1.92
CA THR A 144 20.00 3.04 -1.13
C THR A 144 21.10 2.02 -1.36
N THR A 145 21.41 1.29 -0.31
CA THR A 145 22.22 0.08 -0.39
C THR A 145 21.32 -1.11 -0.16
N SER A 146 21.49 -2.16 -0.96
CA SER A 146 20.96 -3.47 -0.61
C SER A 146 21.56 -3.91 0.72
N GLY A 147 20.75 -4.40 1.64
CA GLY A 147 21.27 -4.78 2.96
C GLY A 147 20.23 -5.23 3.96
N ILE A 148 18.95 -4.88 3.74
CA ILE A 148 17.86 -5.40 4.54
C ILE A 148 16.91 -6.21 3.68
N ASN A 149 16.40 -7.28 4.28
CA ASN A 149 15.28 -8.04 3.75
C ASN A 149 14.18 -8.05 4.81
N GLU A 150 13.13 -8.82 4.57
CA GLU A 150 11.98 -8.92 5.48
C GLU A 150 12.33 -9.49 6.86
N TRP A 151 13.60 -9.87 7.09
CA TRP A 151 14.09 -10.58 8.27
C TRP A 151 15.14 -9.81 9.07
N SER A 152 15.38 -8.55 8.68
CA SER A 152 16.47 -7.75 9.22
C SER A 152 16.12 -7.14 10.57
N GLY A 153 16.90 -7.47 11.59
CA GLY A 153 16.75 -6.92 12.93
C GLY A 153 17.05 -5.41 12.99
N LYS A 154 16.67 -4.75 14.10
CA LYS A 154 16.87 -3.30 14.31
C LYS A 154 18.30 -2.81 14.11
N ASP A 155 19.27 -3.66 14.43
CA ASP A 155 20.70 -3.35 14.32
C ASP A 155 21.14 -3.16 12.85
N GLU A 156 20.31 -3.62 11.91
CA GLU A 156 20.51 -3.50 10.46
C GLU A 156 19.77 -2.30 9.85
N TYR A 157 19.09 -1.46 10.65
CA TYR A 157 18.44 -0.22 10.19
C TYR A 157 19.47 0.89 9.98
N ILE A 158 20.38 0.62 9.06
CA ILE A 158 21.42 1.54 8.61
C ILE A 158 20.76 2.55 7.67
N GLU A 159 21.18 3.81 7.77
CA GLU A 159 20.68 4.87 6.89
C GLU A 159 20.76 4.45 5.41
N LEU A 160 19.62 4.54 4.71
CA LEU A 160 19.42 4.15 3.30
C LEU A 160 19.57 2.66 3.01
N SER A 161 19.51 1.78 4.01
CA SER A 161 19.27 0.36 3.74
C SER A 161 17.87 0.13 3.17
N SER A 162 17.73 -0.75 2.19
CA SER A 162 16.44 -1.08 1.56
C SER A 162 16.35 -2.52 1.07
N ASN A 163 15.11 -2.99 0.83
CA ASN A 163 14.82 -4.23 0.08
C ASN A 163 14.47 -3.96 -1.40
N ILE A 164 14.50 -2.70 -1.84
CA ILE A 164 14.20 -2.28 -3.23
C ILE A 164 15.41 -2.33 -4.16
N GLY A 165 16.58 -2.76 -3.64
CA GLY A 165 17.85 -2.67 -4.36
C GLY A 165 18.47 -1.27 -4.28
N GLU A 166 19.49 -1.01 -5.10
CA GLU A 166 20.13 0.30 -5.19
C GLU A 166 19.35 1.26 -6.08
N ALA A 167 18.87 2.34 -5.50
CA ALA A 167 18.18 3.43 -6.17
C ALA A 167 18.59 4.77 -5.54
N ASP A 168 18.58 5.83 -6.35
CA ASP A 168 18.74 7.17 -5.79
C ASP A 168 17.42 7.60 -5.15
N ILE A 169 17.50 8.15 -3.94
CA ILE A 169 16.35 8.64 -3.17
C ILE A 169 16.35 10.16 -3.18
N TYR A 170 15.17 10.74 -3.36
CA TYR A 170 14.94 12.18 -3.46
C TYR A 170 13.81 12.61 -2.52
N SER A 171 13.84 13.86 -2.08
CA SER A 171 12.65 14.50 -1.53
C SER A 171 11.63 14.71 -2.64
N VAL A 172 10.37 14.86 -2.26
CA VAL A 172 9.27 15.17 -3.18
C VAL A 172 8.93 16.65 -3.00
N LYS A 173 8.93 17.41 -4.09
CA LYS A 173 8.62 18.85 -4.03
C LYS A 173 7.26 19.08 -3.39
N GLU A 174 7.18 20.05 -2.49
CA GLU A 174 5.96 20.44 -1.77
C GLU A 174 5.43 19.41 -0.76
N TYR A 175 6.15 18.29 -0.54
CA TYR A 175 5.87 17.36 0.56
C TYR A 175 7.01 17.39 1.58
N ASP A 176 6.67 17.10 2.83
CA ASP A 176 7.65 16.92 3.90
C ASP A 176 8.42 15.60 3.68
N SER A 177 9.75 15.67 3.60
CA SER A 177 10.60 14.48 3.47
C SER A 177 10.54 13.55 4.69
N ASP A 178 10.09 14.06 5.84
CA ASP A 178 9.85 13.25 7.04
C ASP A 178 8.54 12.43 6.91
N PHE A 179 7.75 12.67 5.85
CA PHE A 179 6.56 11.91 5.48
C PHE A 179 6.69 11.17 4.15
N LEU A 180 7.11 11.82 3.06
CA LEU A 180 7.11 11.25 1.70
C LEU A 180 8.47 11.43 1.01
N ILE A 181 9.00 10.33 0.48
CA ILE A 181 10.25 10.29 -0.31
C ILE A 181 10.03 9.52 -1.61
N MET A 182 10.93 9.69 -2.57
CA MET A 182 10.82 9.06 -3.89
C MET A 182 12.11 8.33 -4.26
N SER A 183 12.00 7.08 -4.69
CA SER A 183 13.06 6.47 -5.51
C SER A 183 12.93 6.96 -6.94
N TYR A 184 14.04 7.30 -7.58
CA TYR A 184 14.04 7.71 -8.98
C TYR A 184 15.30 7.19 -9.66
N THR A 185 15.11 6.38 -10.70
CA THR A 185 16.18 5.87 -11.54
C THR A 185 15.78 5.94 -13.01
N GLU A 186 16.74 6.27 -13.86
CA GLU A 186 16.56 6.26 -15.31
C GLU A 186 17.49 5.20 -15.91
N ILE A 187 16.93 4.26 -16.66
CA ILE A 187 17.67 3.17 -17.31
C ILE A 187 17.24 3.14 -18.77
N ASP A 188 18.19 3.29 -19.69
CA ASP A 188 17.94 3.28 -21.14
C ASP A 188 16.83 4.26 -21.60
N GLY A 189 16.73 5.41 -20.92
CA GLY A 189 15.72 6.44 -21.19
C GLY A 189 14.33 6.15 -20.60
N GLN A 190 14.16 5.02 -19.91
CA GLN A 190 12.95 4.69 -19.17
C GLN A 190 13.09 5.17 -17.72
N VAL A 191 12.10 5.92 -17.26
CA VAL A 191 11.99 6.36 -15.86
C VAL A 191 11.32 5.27 -15.03
N TYR A 192 11.93 5.00 -13.88
CA TYR A 192 11.40 4.18 -12.80
C TYR A 192 11.35 5.04 -11.54
N ALA A 193 10.15 5.29 -11.03
CA ALA A 193 9.96 6.08 -9.83
C ALA A 193 8.86 5.49 -8.96
N GLU A 194 9.12 5.44 -7.66
CA GLU A 194 8.17 4.97 -6.66
C GLU A 194 8.21 5.89 -5.44
N LEU A 195 7.04 6.06 -4.81
CA LEU A 195 6.88 6.84 -3.59
C LEU A 195 6.89 5.93 -2.36
N TYR A 196 7.52 6.40 -1.29
CA TYR A 196 7.56 5.74 0.01
C TYR A 196 7.15 6.72 1.09
N GLU A 197 6.32 6.26 2.02
CA GLU A 197 5.71 7.05 3.08
C GLU A 197 6.07 6.55 4.47
N HIS A 198 6.16 7.48 5.41
CA HIS A 198 6.37 7.21 6.83
C HIS A 198 5.04 7.37 7.59
N THR A 199 4.35 6.24 7.77
CA THR A 199 3.04 6.15 8.44
C THR A 199 3.09 5.31 9.74
N ASN A 200 4.29 5.06 10.24
CA ASN A 200 4.56 4.32 11.49
C ASN A 200 5.37 5.18 12.46
N GLY A 201 5.51 4.78 13.72
CA GLY A 201 6.27 5.54 14.71
C GLY A 201 5.70 6.94 15.03
N ILE A 202 4.41 7.15 14.77
CA ILE A 202 3.71 8.42 14.94
C ILE A 202 2.56 8.30 15.95
N THR A 203 2.14 9.43 16.51
CA THR A 203 0.89 9.53 17.27
C THR A 203 -0.16 10.24 16.41
N VAL A 204 -1.32 9.61 16.26
CA VAL A 204 -2.44 10.12 15.47
C VAL A 204 -3.55 10.56 16.42
N ASN A 205 -3.86 11.84 16.41
CA ASN A 205 -4.90 12.47 17.24
C ASN A 205 -6.17 12.72 16.44
N SER A 206 -6.02 13.04 15.15
CA SER A 206 -7.11 13.17 14.18
C SER A 206 -6.62 12.82 12.78
N GLY A 207 -7.54 12.82 11.80
CA GLY A 207 -7.18 12.65 10.40
C GLY A 207 -6.13 13.64 9.89
N ALA A 208 -6.04 14.85 10.45
CA ALA A 208 -5.04 15.85 10.08
C ALA A 208 -3.59 15.39 10.24
N ASP A 209 -3.31 14.51 11.20
CA ASP A 209 -1.96 13.99 11.41
C ASP A 209 -1.47 13.07 10.27
N LEU A 210 -2.39 12.57 9.42
CA LEU A 210 -2.10 11.75 8.25
C LEU A 210 -2.53 12.43 6.95
N PHE A 211 -3.82 12.71 6.78
CA PHE A 211 -4.38 13.29 5.55
C PHE A 211 -3.96 14.75 5.33
N GLY A 212 -3.61 15.49 6.39
CA GLY A 212 -3.04 16.83 6.28
C GLY A 212 -1.68 16.85 5.57
N LYS A 213 -0.98 15.70 5.52
CA LYS A 213 0.32 15.56 4.85
C LYS A 213 0.22 15.23 3.36
N LEU A 214 -1.00 15.00 2.86
CA LEU A 214 -1.28 14.55 1.50
C LEU A 214 -1.60 15.70 0.53
N ASN A 215 -1.53 16.96 0.97
CA ASN A 215 -1.78 18.14 0.14
C ASN A 215 -3.15 18.11 -0.58
N LEU A 216 -4.20 17.57 0.05
CA LEU A 216 -5.52 17.41 -0.59
C LEU A 216 -6.29 18.73 -0.73
N GLU A 217 -6.21 19.61 0.27
CA GLU A 217 -7.06 20.81 0.35
C GLU A 217 -6.72 21.79 -0.78
N GLY A 218 -7.72 22.09 -1.62
CA GLY A 218 -7.60 23.06 -2.71
C GLY A 218 -6.74 22.62 -3.89
N ARG A 219 -6.28 21.37 -3.94
CA ARG A 219 -5.34 20.86 -4.96
C ARG A 219 -5.83 19.66 -5.75
N ILE A 220 -7.07 19.22 -5.54
CA ILE A 220 -7.65 18.10 -6.29
C ILE A 220 -8.07 18.60 -7.67
N ALA A 221 -7.37 18.11 -8.70
CA ALA A 221 -7.66 18.41 -10.10
C ALA A 221 -8.83 17.57 -10.64
N SER A 222 -8.91 16.30 -10.22
CA SER A 222 -10.04 15.42 -10.53
C SER A 222 -10.18 14.31 -9.50
N ALA A 223 -11.38 13.74 -9.40
CA ALA A 223 -11.64 12.61 -8.53
C ALA A 223 -12.39 11.51 -9.29
N GLN A 224 -12.09 10.27 -8.95
CA GLN A 224 -12.74 9.08 -9.46
C GLN A 224 -13.01 8.11 -8.32
N TRP A 225 -13.89 7.15 -8.55
CA TRP A 225 -14.14 6.06 -7.63
C TRP A 225 -14.42 4.76 -8.37
N GLU A 226 -14.27 3.64 -7.67
CA GLU A 226 -14.79 2.35 -8.12
C GLU A 226 -15.36 1.54 -6.95
N SER A 227 -16.20 0.55 -7.27
CA SER A 227 -16.73 -0.39 -6.29
C SER A 227 -15.67 -1.38 -5.82
N PHE A 228 -15.88 -1.96 -4.64
CA PHE A 228 -15.02 -3.04 -4.15
C PHE A 228 -14.91 -4.22 -5.13
N ASP A 229 -16.01 -4.63 -5.76
CA ASP A 229 -15.99 -5.71 -6.77
C ASP A 229 -15.07 -5.37 -7.95
N SER A 230 -15.12 -4.13 -8.46
CA SER A 230 -14.24 -3.68 -9.54
C SER A 230 -12.77 -3.73 -9.11
N TRP A 231 -12.47 -3.18 -7.93
CA TRP A 231 -11.12 -3.13 -7.40
C TRP A 231 -10.56 -4.53 -7.10
N ASN A 232 -11.32 -5.37 -6.39
CA ASN A 232 -10.92 -6.69 -5.93
C ASN A 232 -10.65 -7.66 -7.10
N ASN A 233 -11.35 -7.46 -8.23
CA ASN A 233 -11.16 -8.25 -9.44
C ASN A 233 -10.25 -7.56 -10.48
N GLY A 234 -9.67 -6.39 -10.16
CA GLY A 234 -8.77 -5.65 -11.06
C GLY A 234 -9.45 -5.19 -12.35
N LEU A 235 -10.75 -4.91 -12.32
CA LEU A 235 -11.54 -4.54 -13.51
C LEU A 235 -11.33 -3.09 -13.94
N GLN A 236 -10.87 -2.23 -13.02
CA GLN A 236 -10.57 -0.82 -13.28
C GLN A 236 -11.77 -0.05 -13.87
N LYS A 237 -12.99 -0.34 -13.38
CA LYS A 237 -14.22 0.32 -13.79
C LYS A 237 -14.41 1.63 -13.02
N TYR A 238 -13.61 2.62 -13.37
CA TYR A 238 -13.66 3.93 -12.74
C TYR A 238 -14.90 4.72 -13.15
N SER A 239 -15.53 5.36 -12.17
CA SER A 239 -16.60 6.33 -12.35
C SER A 239 -16.11 7.71 -11.89
N PRO A 240 -16.49 8.80 -12.58
CA PRO A 240 -16.18 10.14 -12.09
C PRO A 240 -16.77 10.37 -10.71
N LEU A 241 -15.99 10.98 -9.82
CA LEU A 241 -16.48 11.54 -8.57
C LEU A 241 -16.56 13.06 -8.74
N ALA A 242 -17.77 13.60 -8.76
CA ALA A 242 -17.95 15.03 -8.89
C ALA A 242 -17.33 15.74 -7.69
N GLY A 243 -16.55 16.79 -7.96
CA GLY A 243 -16.11 17.71 -6.91
C GLY A 243 -17.26 18.56 -6.37
N GLY A 244 -16.92 19.54 -5.51
CA GLY A 244 -17.87 20.45 -4.88
C GLY A 244 -18.27 19.98 -3.48
N GLU A 245 -19.41 20.47 -3.00
CA GLU A 245 -19.77 20.47 -1.57
C GLU A 245 -19.70 19.10 -0.89
N ALA A 246 -20.10 18.02 -1.56
CA ALA A 246 -20.04 16.68 -1.00
C ALA A 246 -18.60 16.20 -0.76
N LEU A 247 -17.71 16.38 -1.74
CA LEU A 247 -16.30 16.02 -1.62
C LEU A 247 -15.58 16.97 -0.66
N ASP A 248 -15.82 18.27 -0.77
CA ASP A 248 -15.18 19.28 0.08
C ASP A 248 -15.58 19.10 1.56
N GLY A 249 -16.87 18.83 1.81
CA GLY A 249 -17.40 18.52 3.14
C GLY A 249 -16.81 17.24 3.71
N PHE A 250 -16.69 16.18 2.89
CA PHE A 250 -16.02 14.94 3.28
C PHE A 250 -14.56 15.17 3.65
N LEU A 251 -13.79 15.89 2.82
CA LEU A 251 -12.37 16.15 3.08
C LEU A 251 -12.18 16.97 4.35
N THR A 252 -13.04 17.96 4.59
CA THR A 252 -13.05 18.75 5.83
C THR A 252 -13.32 17.84 7.04
N ALA A 253 -14.34 16.98 6.95
CA ALA A 253 -14.67 16.03 8.01
C ALA A 253 -13.56 14.99 8.22
N LEU A 254 -12.86 14.60 7.15
CA LEU A 254 -11.75 13.65 7.19
C LEU A 254 -10.57 14.22 7.97
N GLN A 255 -10.26 15.51 7.85
CA GLN A 255 -9.21 16.16 8.67
C GLN A 255 -9.54 16.11 10.17
N ALA A 256 -10.83 16.23 10.52
CA ALA A 256 -11.32 16.17 11.89
C ALA A 256 -11.62 14.74 12.40
N ALA A 257 -11.50 13.74 11.54
CA ALA A 257 -11.95 12.37 11.82
C ALA A 257 -11.22 11.76 13.00
N LYS A 258 -11.97 10.96 13.79
CA LYS A 258 -11.45 10.31 14.99
C LYS A 258 -10.67 9.05 14.59
N PRO A 259 -9.42 8.88 15.07
CA PRO A 259 -8.65 7.69 14.78
C PRO A 259 -9.13 6.49 15.61
N LEU A 260 -9.15 5.32 14.98
CA LEU A 260 -9.48 4.04 15.58
C LEU A 260 -8.37 3.03 15.26
N ALA A 261 -7.93 2.26 16.25
CA ALA A 261 -6.93 1.20 16.04
C ALA A 261 -7.46 0.14 15.05
N ALA A 262 -6.61 -0.33 14.14
CA ALA A 262 -7.01 -1.31 13.14
C ALA A 262 -7.28 -2.71 13.70
N GLU A 263 -6.51 -3.16 14.71
CA GLU A 263 -6.58 -4.54 15.22
C GLU A 263 -7.99 -4.93 15.70
N PRO A 264 -8.67 -4.18 16.60
CA PRO A 264 -10.00 -4.56 17.05
C PRO A 264 -11.04 -4.63 15.93
N LEU A 265 -10.98 -3.71 14.96
CA LEU A 265 -11.88 -3.71 13.80
C LEU A 265 -11.61 -4.90 12.88
N THR A 266 -10.34 -5.27 12.75
CA THR A 266 -9.90 -6.41 11.95
C THR A 266 -10.37 -7.72 12.57
N GLU A 267 -10.23 -7.88 13.88
CA GLU A 267 -10.76 -9.05 14.61
C GLU A 267 -12.28 -9.17 14.54
N GLN A 268 -12.98 -8.03 14.43
CA GLN A 268 -14.43 -7.95 14.24
C GLN A 268 -14.87 -8.18 12.79
N GLY A 269 -13.94 -8.46 11.87
CA GLY A 269 -14.28 -8.80 10.49
C GLY A 269 -14.64 -7.59 9.62
N ILE A 270 -14.04 -6.41 9.85
CA ILE A 270 -14.28 -5.22 9.02
C ILE A 270 -14.06 -5.46 7.51
N TYR A 271 -13.25 -6.46 7.15
CA TYR A 271 -12.97 -6.86 5.76
C TYR A 271 -13.89 -7.95 5.22
N ASP A 272 -14.76 -8.54 6.05
CA ASP A 272 -15.70 -9.59 5.64
C ASP A 272 -16.84 -9.02 4.79
N SER A 273 -17.08 -7.71 4.89
CA SER A 273 -18.05 -6.98 4.07
C SER A 273 -17.44 -6.51 2.74
N GLU A 274 -18.23 -6.62 1.67
CA GLU A 274 -17.93 -6.00 0.37
C GLU A 274 -18.40 -4.55 0.28
N ASP A 275 -19.00 -4.02 1.35
CA ASP A 275 -19.53 -2.65 1.42
C ASP A 275 -18.39 -1.61 1.53
N ARG A 276 -17.65 -1.51 0.43
CA ARG A 276 -16.44 -0.72 0.29
C ARG A 276 -16.41 -0.02 -1.07
N LYS A 277 -15.83 1.17 -1.08
CA LYS A 277 -15.56 1.96 -2.28
C LYS A 277 -14.14 2.48 -2.21
N ILE A 278 -13.49 2.59 -3.36
CA ILE A 278 -12.14 3.11 -3.47
C ILE A 278 -12.26 4.43 -4.21
N ILE A 279 -11.73 5.50 -3.61
CA ILE A 279 -11.66 6.80 -4.26
C ILE A 279 -10.22 7.15 -4.62
N TYR A 280 -10.07 7.80 -5.77
CA TYR A 280 -8.83 8.21 -6.38
C TYR A 280 -8.87 9.73 -6.54
N LEU A 281 -7.99 10.44 -5.83
CA LEU A 281 -7.90 11.89 -5.87
C LEU A 281 -6.64 12.28 -6.64
N GLN A 282 -6.83 12.74 -7.88
CA GLN A 282 -5.75 13.23 -8.72
C GLN A 282 -5.47 14.69 -8.37
N LEU A 283 -4.25 14.96 -7.92
CA LEU A 283 -3.79 16.29 -7.55
C LEU A 283 -3.20 17.05 -8.75
N GLU A 284 -3.10 18.36 -8.62
CA GLU A 284 -2.52 19.28 -9.62
C GLU A 284 -1.06 18.98 -9.98
N ASP A 285 -0.33 18.31 -9.10
CA ASP A 285 1.06 17.91 -9.28
C ASP A 285 1.21 16.51 -9.91
N ASN A 286 0.10 15.94 -10.39
CA ASN A 286 -0.04 14.60 -10.93
C ASN A 286 0.14 13.45 -9.92
N ALA A 287 0.26 13.73 -8.62
CA ALA A 287 0.12 12.69 -7.60
C ALA A 287 -1.34 12.23 -7.46
N ARG A 288 -1.54 10.93 -7.26
CA ARG A 288 -2.85 10.31 -7.07
C ARG A 288 -2.95 9.66 -5.70
N VAL A 289 -3.81 10.19 -4.85
CA VAL A 289 -4.08 9.65 -3.51
C VAL A 289 -5.20 8.63 -3.58
N GLU A 290 -4.99 7.46 -2.97
CA GLU A 290 -5.97 6.36 -2.94
C GLU A 290 -6.50 6.16 -1.51
N LEU A 291 -7.84 6.26 -1.34
CA LEU A 291 -8.51 6.02 -0.06
C LEU A 291 -9.49 4.86 -0.18
N THR A 292 -9.53 4.00 0.84
CA THR A 292 -10.58 2.98 0.97
C THR A 292 -11.64 3.45 1.95
N LEU A 293 -12.88 3.52 1.48
CA LEU A 293 -14.06 3.88 2.27
C LEU A 293 -14.84 2.60 2.59
N PHE A 294 -15.29 2.48 3.84
CA PHE A 294 -16.12 1.39 4.33
C PHE A 294 -17.49 1.98 4.66
N GLY A 295 -18.58 1.36 4.18
CA GLY A 295 -19.92 1.93 4.23
C GLY A 295 -20.44 2.28 5.64
N GLN A 296 -19.81 1.73 6.67
CA GLN A 296 -20.02 2.09 8.08
C GLN A 296 -19.36 3.41 8.54
N GLY A 297 -18.98 4.31 7.63
CA GLY A 297 -18.43 5.63 7.98
C GLY A 297 -16.93 5.66 8.26
N LEU A 298 -16.19 4.63 7.84
CA LEU A 298 -14.75 4.51 8.11
C LEU A 298 -13.91 4.72 6.85
N VAL A 299 -12.74 5.34 7.02
CA VAL A 299 -11.76 5.57 5.96
C VAL A 299 -10.42 4.98 6.35
N ARG A 300 -9.71 4.40 5.37
CA ARG A 300 -8.33 3.93 5.52
C ARG A 300 -7.44 4.46 4.40
N TYR A 301 -6.20 4.78 4.74
CA TYR A 301 -5.13 5.17 3.82
C TYR A 301 -3.99 4.17 3.86
N GLY A 302 -3.68 3.60 2.69
CA GLY A 302 -2.54 2.69 2.50
C GLY A 302 -2.39 1.62 3.57
N ASN A 303 -1.16 1.48 4.04
CA ASN A 303 -0.79 0.48 5.04
C ASN A 303 -0.87 0.99 6.47
N ALA A 304 -1.35 2.22 6.69
CA ALA A 304 -1.47 2.77 8.03
C ALA A 304 -2.41 1.88 8.88
N PRO A 305 -1.99 1.44 10.09
CA PRO A 305 -2.75 0.54 10.96
C PRO A 305 -3.80 1.32 11.78
N VAL A 306 -4.48 2.26 11.14
CA VAL A 306 -5.47 3.14 11.74
C VAL A 306 -6.62 3.35 10.76
N PHE A 307 -7.83 3.35 11.29
CA PHE A 307 -9.04 3.77 10.58
C PHE A 307 -9.46 5.14 11.09
N PHE A 308 -10.21 5.85 10.27
CA PHE A 308 -10.74 7.16 10.63
C PHE A 308 -12.25 7.13 10.56
N GLU A 309 -12.89 7.38 11.69
CA GLU A 309 -14.32 7.58 11.81
C GLU A 309 -14.64 9.01 11.41
N VAL A 310 -15.28 9.14 10.25
CA VAL A 310 -15.67 10.42 9.66
C VAL A 310 -17.06 10.79 10.17
N GLU A 311 -17.33 12.09 10.31
CA GLU A 311 -18.66 12.58 10.65
C GLU A 311 -19.72 12.01 9.69
N SER A 312 -20.76 11.41 10.26
CA SER A 312 -21.75 10.60 9.55
C SER A 312 -22.45 11.32 8.39
N GLY A 313 -22.83 12.59 8.57
CA GLY A 313 -23.51 13.36 7.54
C GLY A 313 -22.59 13.64 6.35
N ALA A 314 -21.36 14.09 6.61
CA ALA A 314 -20.37 14.32 5.56
C ALA A 314 -20.01 13.03 4.82
N PHE A 315 -19.79 11.93 5.55
CA PHE A 315 -19.50 10.63 4.94
C PHE A 315 -20.65 10.14 4.07
N GLN A 316 -21.88 10.12 4.60
CA GLN A 316 -23.05 9.62 3.90
C GLN A 316 -23.34 10.45 2.64
N THR A 317 -23.22 11.78 2.73
CA THR A 317 -23.38 12.69 1.58
C THR A 317 -22.45 12.30 0.43
N LEU A 318 -21.16 12.06 0.71
CA LEU A 318 -20.22 11.60 -0.31
C LEU A 318 -20.57 10.18 -0.78
N TRP A 319 -20.85 9.27 0.15
CA TRP A 319 -21.12 7.87 -0.13
C TRP A 319 -22.29 7.68 -1.10
N ASP A 320 -23.38 8.42 -0.90
CA ASP A 320 -24.59 8.36 -1.72
C ASP A 320 -24.42 9.03 -3.09
N SER A 321 -23.44 9.92 -3.23
CA SER A 321 -23.08 10.48 -4.55
C SER A 321 -22.39 9.46 -5.46
N MET A 322 -21.84 8.38 -4.87
CA MET A 322 -21.12 7.30 -5.56
C MET A 322 -22.03 6.10 -5.83
N ASN A 323 -23.11 6.30 -6.57
CA ASN A 323 -24.00 5.23 -6.98
C ASN A 323 -23.85 4.97 -8.51
N PRO A 324 -23.84 3.70 -8.96
CA PRO A 324 -23.74 3.35 -10.38
C PRO A 324 -24.86 3.90 -11.28
#